data_AF-A0A537PH56-F1
#
_entry.id   AF-A0A537PH56-F1
#
_cell.length_a   1.000
_cell.length_b   1.000
_cell.length_c   1.000
_cell.angle_alpha   90.00
_cell.angle_beta   90.00
_cell.angle_gamma   90.00
#
_symmetry.space_group_name_H-M   'P 1'
#
loop_
_entity.id
_entity.type
_entity.pdbx_description
1 polymer ?
#
loop_
_entity_poly.entity_id
_entity_poly.type
_entity_poly.pdbx_seq_one_letter_code
_entity_poly.pdbx_strand_id
1 'polypeptide(L)'
;METIGVLSASNRLRQILSLLALLAIPFTGTVTRADPNSDKPATVVFVCLHGSVKSQIAAAHFNRIAKERGLALVAVSRGIAVDDNIPASIRDGLTADGLALPTDIPLRLTSEEAAAAVKIFAFDEVPAHLKGHAEVTYWSDVPPATKDY
;
A
#
# COMPACT_ATOMS: atom_id res chain seq x y z
N MET A 1 -9.79 77.76 18.48
CA MET A 1 -8.59 78.61 18.36
C MET A 1 -7.63 78.15 19.44
N GLU A 2 -6.46 77.66 19.02
CA GLU A 2 -5.25 77.37 19.83
C GLU A 2 -5.29 76.14 20.76
N THR A 3 -4.27 75.27 20.90
CA THR A 3 -2.95 75.05 20.26
C THR A 3 -2.45 73.66 20.71
N ILE A 4 -1.77 72.93 19.81
CA ILE A 4 -0.47 72.22 19.97
C ILE A 4 -0.31 71.37 21.25
N GLY A 5 -0.22 70.04 21.21
CA GLY A 5 0.85 69.28 20.56
C GLY A 5 2.04 69.06 21.52
N VAL A 6 2.16 67.87 22.10
CA VAL A 6 3.46 67.39 22.64
C VAL A 6 3.68 65.96 22.16
N LEU A 7 4.57 65.85 21.17
CA LEU A 7 5.37 64.65 20.92
C LEU A 7 6.17 64.33 22.18
N SER A 8 6.23 63.07 22.60
CA SER A 8 7.52 62.47 22.93
C SER A 8 7.41 60.95 23.05
N ALA A 9 8.27 60.27 22.29
CA ALA A 9 9.07 59.11 22.68
C ALA A 9 8.39 58.08 23.61
N SER A 10 8.31 56.80 23.29
CA SER A 10 9.31 56.02 22.58
C SER A 10 8.78 54.60 22.52
N ASN A 11 8.90 54.03 21.33
CA ASN A 11 9.23 52.65 21.04
C ASN A 11 9.45 51.78 22.30
N ARG A 12 8.56 50.81 22.54
CA ARG A 12 8.79 49.44 23.07
C ARG A 12 7.54 48.95 23.80
N LEU A 13 6.56 48.42 23.08
CA LEU A 13 5.88 47.20 23.53
C LEU A 13 5.03 46.62 22.38
N ARG A 14 5.65 45.68 21.66
CA ARG A 14 5.03 44.42 21.20
C ARG A 14 3.63 44.59 20.60
N GLN A 15 3.51 44.87 19.31
CA GLN A 15 3.33 43.82 18.28
C GLN A 15 2.51 42.61 18.78
N ILE A 16 1.27 42.84 19.18
CA ILE A 16 0.28 41.78 19.40
C ILE A 16 -1.02 42.30 18.82
N LEU A 17 -1.28 42.02 17.54
CA LEU A 17 -2.60 42.06 16.88
C LEU A 17 -2.35 42.06 15.36
N SER A 18 -1.89 40.94 14.81
CA SER A 18 -1.96 40.72 13.36
C SER A 18 -1.84 39.23 13.04
N LEU A 19 -2.82 38.76 12.27
CA LEU A 19 -2.89 37.50 11.51
C LEU A 19 -3.13 36.21 12.31
N LEU A 20 -4.41 35.92 12.53
CA LEU A 20 -4.91 34.54 12.55
C LEU A 20 -5.92 34.37 11.39
N ALA A 21 -5.41 34.33 10.16
CA ALA A 21 -6.13 33.80 9.01
C ALA A 21 -5.53 32.43 8.72
N LEU A 22 -6.04 31.41 9.43
CA LEU A 22 -5.65 30.01 9.23
C LEU A 22 -6.16 29.57 7.85
N LEU A 23 -5.23 29.32 6.93
CA LEU A 23 -5.49 28.73 5.62
C LEU A 23 -6.10 27.32 5.83
N ALA A 24 -7.41 27.19 5.64
CA ALA A 24 -8.02 25.89 5.41
C ALA A 24 -7.70 25.46 3.98
N ILE A 25 -6.62 24.68 3.80
CA ILE A 25 -6.32 24.04 2.52
C ILE A 25 -7.21 22.79 2.44
N PRO A 26 -8.25 22.74 1.59
CA PRO A 26 -8.91 21.47 1.31
C PRO A 26 -7.87 20.56 0.65
N PHE A 27 -7.51 19.48 1.35
CA PHE A 27 -6.76 18.38 0.76
C PHE A 27 -7.70 17.67 -0.22
N THR A 28 -7.80 18.20 -1.44
CA THR A 28 -8.52 17.56 -2.53
C THR A 28 -7.66 16.39 -3.01
N GLY A 29 -7.65 15.31 -2.25
CA GLY A 29 -7.07 14.05 -2.69
C GLY A 29 -7.84 13.60 -3.93
N THR A 30 -7.19 13.63 -5.08
CA THR A 30 -7.69 12.98 -6.29
C THR A 30 -7.65 11.48 -6.03
N VAL A 31 -8.72 10.94 -5.47
CA VAL A 31 -8.99 9.50 -5.51
C VAL A 31 -9.22 9.19 -6.98
N THR A 32 -8.25 8.53 -7.64
CA THR A 32 -8.49 7.87 -8.91
C THR A 32 -9.68 6.95 -8.69
N ARG A 33 -10.84 7.35 -9.21
CA ARG A 33 -12.04 6.51 -9.24
C ARG A 33 -11.71 5.39 -10.22
N ALA A 34 -11.58 4.17 -9.70
CA ALA A 34 -11.68 2.97 -10.54
C ALA A 34 -12.94 3.11 -11.42
N ASP A 35 -12.84 2.73 -12.69
CA ASP A 35 -13.98 2.82 -13.61
C ASP A 35 -15.21 2.21 -12.95
N PRO A 36 -16.30 2.97 -12.74
CA PRO A 36 -17.49 2.48 -12.04
C PRO A 36 -18.25 1.39 -12.82
N ASN A 37 -17.68 0.93 -13.94
CA ASN A 37 -18.26 0.00 -14.89
C ASN A 37 -17.46 -1.31 -15.04
N SER A 38 -16.39 -1.50 -14.26
CA SER A 38 -15.80 -2.84 -14.12
C SER A 38 -16.46 -3.52 -12.92
N ASP A 39 -17.38 -4.45 -13.18
CA ASP A 39 -17.96 -5.32 -12.15
C ASP A 39 -16.91 -6.21 -11.43
N LYS A 40 -15.66 -6.20 -11.92
CA LYS A 40 -14.56 -6.99 -11.36
C LYS A 40 -13.68 -6.16 -10.43
N PRO A 41 -13.35 -6.67 -9.22
CA PRO A 41 -12.37 -6.05 -8.33
C PRO A 41 -11.02 -5.84 -9.03
N ALA A 42 -10.37 -4.70 -8.75
CA ALA A 42 -9.02 -4.45 -9.23
C ALA A 42 -7.99 -5.32 -8.49
N THR A 43 -6.93 -5.75 -9.19
CA THR A 43 -5.98 -6.74 -8.67
C THR A 43 -4.67 -6.10 -8.20
N VAL A 44 -4.28 -6.40 -6.96
CA VAL A 44 -2.94 -6.15 -6.39
C VAL A 44 -2.15 -7.45 -6.44
N VAL A 45 -0.87 -7.38 -6.81
CA VAL A 45 -0.01 -8.57 -6.87
C VAL A 45 1.09 -8.47 -5.81
N PHE A 46 1.18 -9.50 -4.95
CA PHE A 46 2.32 -9.69 -4.05
C PHE A 46 3.28 -10.72 -4.63
N VAL A 47 4.57 -10.40 -4.68
CA VAL A 47 5.61 -11.24 -5.30
C VAL A 47 6.71 -11.57 -4.30
N CYS A 48 7.05 -12.85 -4.16
CA CYS A 48 8.32 -13.26 -3.53
C CYS A 48 9.05 -14.26 -4.42
N LEU A 49 10.27 -14.66 -4.07
CA LEU A 49 11.07 -15.57 -4.91
C LEU A 49 10.30 -16.86 -5.23
N HIS A 50 9.81 -17.56 -4.22
CA HIS A 50 9.20 -18.89 -4.41
C HIS A 50 7.67 -18.90 -4.50
N GLY A 51 6.99 -17.77 -4.27
CA GLY A 51 5.53 -17.67 -4.29
C GLY A 51 4.80 -18.46 -3.20
N SER A 52 5.53 -19.10 -2.28
CA SER A 52 5.02 -20.09 -1.33
C SER A 52 4.84 -19.56 0.09
N VAL A 53 5.50 -18.45 0.44
CA VAL A 53 5.51 -17.90 1.81
C VAL A 53 5.08 -16.43 1.82
N LYS A 54 6.01 -15.47 1.78
CA LYS A 54 5.73 -14.05 2.08
C LYS A 54 4.59 -13.45 1.25
N SER A 55 4.54 -13.78 -0.04
CA SER A 55 3.46 -13.32 -0.93
C SER A 55 2.09 -13.92 -0.60
N GLN A 56 2.03 -15.17 -0.11
CA GLN A 56 0.79 -15.81 0.35
C GLN A 56 0.25 -15.13 1.59
N ILE A 57 1.13 -14.93 2.58
CA ILE A 57 0.83 -14.22 3.82
C ILE A 57 0.25 -12.85 3.50
N ALA A 58 0.99 -12.06 2.71
CA ALA A 58 0.60 -10.69 2.39
C ALA A 58 -0.75 -10.61 1.63
N ALA A 59 -0.95 -11.45 0.62
CA ALA A 59 -2.20 -11.46 -0.13
C ALA A 59 -3.40 -11.88 0.73
N ALA A 60 -3.24 -12.86 1.62
CA ALA A 60 -4.30 -13.30 2.51
C ALA A 60 -4.73 -12.19 3.50
N HIS A 61 -3.76 -11.54 4.15
CA HIS A 61 -4.04 -10.42 5.05
C HIS A 61 -4.64 -9.22 4.30
N PHE A 62 -4.12 -8.89 3.11
CA PHE A 62 -4.68 -7.82 2.30
C PHE A 62 -6.14 -8.10 1.94
N ASN A 63 -6.46 -9.33 1.52
CA ASN A 63 -7.82 -9.72 1.17
C ASN A 63 -8.78 -9.62 2.35
N ARG A 64 -8.33 -10.03 3.55
CA ARG A 64 -9.11 -9.84 4.78
C ARG A 64 -9.40 -8.36 5.02
N ILE A 65 -8.36 -7.51 4.99
CA ILE A 65 -8.50 -6.07 5.24
C ILE A 65 -9.36 -5.38 4.17
N ALA A 66 -9.18 -5.75 2.89
CA ALA A 66 -9.97 -5.21 1.79
C ALA A 66 -11.46 -5.55 1.96
N LYS A 67 -11.77 -6.79 2.33
CA LYS A 67 -13.14 -7.24 2.65
C LYS A 67 -13.71 -6.50 3.85
N GLU A 68 -12.97 -6.42 4.95
CA GLU A 68 -13.38 -5.71 6.18
C GLU A 68 -13.67 -4.22 5.91
N ARG A 69 -12.97 -3.62 4.95
CA ARG A 69 -13.13 -2.20 4.57
C ARG A 69 -14.05 -1.97 3.37
N GLY A 70 -14.65 -3.01 2.80
CA GLY A 70 -15.52 -2.90 1.62
C GLY A 70 -14.81 -2.36 0.37
N LEU A 71 -13.51 -2.62 0.22
CA LEU A 71 -12.73 -2.18 -0.94
C LEU A 71 -12.95 -3.14 -2.11
N ALA A 72 -13.17 -2.60 -3.31
CA ALA A 72 -13.24 -3.37 -4.56
C ALA A 72 -11.84 -3.77 -5.07
N LEU A 73 -11.04 -4.38 -4.18
CA LEU A 73 -9.68 -4.83 -4.44
C LEU A 73 -9.53 -6.29 -4.02
N VAL A 74 -8.75 -7.03 -4.80
CA VAL A 74 -8.31 -8.38 -4.48
C VAL A 74 -6.80 -8.46 -4.65
N ALA A 75 -6.15 -9.23 -3.79
CA ALA A 75 -4.74 -9.53 -3.86
C ALA A 75 -4.51 -10.98 -4.28
N VAL A 76 -3.50 -11.19 -5.11
CA VAL A 76 -2.99 -12.50 -5.50
C VAL A 76 -1.51 -12.62 -5.13
N SER A 77 -1.07 -13.85 -4.87
CA SER A 77 0.33 -14.20 -4.62
C SER A 77 0.99 -14.74 -5.89
N ARG A 78 2.21 -14.30 -6.19
CA ARG A 78 3.03 -14.81 -7.30
C ARG A 78 4.47 -15.07 -6.89
N GLY A 79 5.12 -15.98 -7.61
CA GLY A 79 6.53 -16.35 -7.48
C GLY A 79 7.37 -15.98 -8.70
N ILE A 80 8.68 -15.89 -8.52
CA ILE A 80 9.67 -15.75 -9.61
C ILE A 80 10.22 -17.12 -10.01
N ALA A 81 10.66 -17.92 -9.04
CA ALA A 81 11.11 -19.29 -9.17
C ALA A 81 10.28 -20.14 -8.19
N VAL A 82 9.10 -20.56 -8.63
CA VAL A 82 8.07 -21.13 -7.77
C VAL A 82 8.50 -22.45 -7.11
N ASP A 83 8.10 -22.64 -5.84
CA ASP A 83 8.10 -23.96 -5.21
C ASP A 83 6.95 -24.82 -5.74
N ASP A 84 7.05 -26.13 -5.56
CA ASP A 84 6.00 -27.08 -5.95
C ASP A 84 4.76 -27.00 -5.05
N ASN A 85 4.91 -26.54 -3.81
CA ASN A 85 3.83 -26.47 -2.84
C ASN A 85 3.99 -25.33 -1.84
N ILE A 86 2.90 -25.06 -1.12
CA ILE A 86 2.90 -24.14 0.03
C ILE A 86 3.23 -24.97 1.28
N PRO A 87 4.23 -24.55 2.09
CA PRO A 87 4.58 -25.26 3.32
C PRO A 87 3.36 -25.44 4.23
N ALA A 88 3.26 -26.60 4.88
CA ALA A 88 2.16 -26.91 5.80
C ALA A 88 2.03 -25.86 6.91
N SER A 89 3.14 -25.41 7.49
CA SER A 89 3.15 -24.35 8.52
C SER A 89 2.49 -23.05 8.05
N ILE A 90 2.64 -22.67 6.78
CA ILE A 90 1.99 -21.48 6.22
C ILE A 90 0.49 -21.70 6.01
N ARG A 91 0.09 -22.88 5.53
CA ARG A 91 -1.33 -23.22 5.36
C ARG A 91 -2.04 -23.29 6.71
N ASP A 92 -1.42 -23.94 7.68
CA ASP A 92 -1.95 -24.12 9.03
C ASP A 92 -2.00 -22.79 9.78
N GLY A 93 -0.94 -21.96 9.67
CA GLY A 93 -0.88 -20.62 10.26
C GLY A 93 -1.97 -19.69 9.72
N LEU A 94 -2.13 -19.61 8.39
CA LEU A 94 -3.22 -18.85 7.78
C LEU A 94 -4.60 -19.35 8.24
N THR A 95 -4.79 -20.66 8.28
CA THR A 95 -6.05 -21.26 8.74
C THR A 95 -6.34 -20.93 10.20
N ALA A 96 -5.32 -20.98 11.07
CA ALA A 96 -5.44 -20.62 12.48
C ALA A 96 -5.82 -19.14 12.67
N ASP A 97 -5.34 -18.27 11.79
CA ASP A 97 -5.71 -16.85 11.73
C ASP A 97 -7.09 -16.58 11.07
N GLY A 98 -7.80 -17.63 10.63
CA GLY A 98 -9.08 -17.51 9.92
C GLY A 98 -8.94 -16.92 8.51
N LEU A 99 -7.75 -17.03 7.92
CA LEU A 99 -7.42 -16.52 6.60
C LEU A 99 -7.46 -17.62 5.54
N ALA A 100 -8.05 -17.30 4.39
CA ALA A 100 -8.04 -18.19 3.24
C ALA A 100 -6.69 -18.11 2.51
N LEU A 101 -6.24 -19.24 1.98
CA LEU A 101 -5.12 -19.28 1.04
C LEU A 101 -5.51 -18.53 -0.25
N PRO A 102 -4.66 -17.62 -0.75
CA PRO A 102 -4.92 -16.96 -2.03
C PRO A 102 -4.89 -17.91 -3.22
N THR A 103 -4.10 -18.99 -3.11
CA THR A 103 -4.00 -20.09 -4.08
C THR A 103 -3.47 -21.33 -3.35
N ASP A 104 -3.80 -22.53 -3.84
CA ASP A 104 -3.38 -23.80 -3.25
C ASP A 104 -1.98 -24.26 -3.71
N ILE A 105 -1.49 -23.71 -4.82
CA ILE A 105 -0.15 -23.98 -5.37
C ILE A 105 0.54 -22.67 -5.75
N PRO A 106 1.86 -22.51 -5.55
CA PRO A 106 2.56 -21.31 -5.97
C PRO A 106 2.47 -21.11 -7.49
N LEU A 107 2.07 -19.91 -7.92
CA LEU A 107 1.95 -19.55 -9.33
C LEU A 107 3.02 -18.53 -9.72
N ARG A 108 3.63 -18.72 -10.89
CA ARG A 108 4.67 -17.81 -11.39
C ARG A 108 4.01 -16.50 -11.85
N LEU A 109 4.65 -15.37 -11.54
CA LEU A 109 4.27 -14.08 -12.10
C LEU A 109 4.41 -14.12 -13.62
N THR A 110 3.41 -13.61 -14.34
CA THR A 110 3.53 -13.33 -15.77
C THR A 110 3.59 -11.83 -16.06
N SER A 111 4.12 -11.46 -17.22
CA SER A 111 4.14 -10.08 -17.71
C SER A 111 2.75 -9.50 -17.88
N GLU A 112 1.78 -10.32 -18.27
CA GLU A 112 0.39 -9.93 -18.47
C GLU A 112 -0.28 -9.61 -17.14
N GLU A 113 -0.04 -10.43 -16.11
CA GLU A 113 -0.52 -10.16 -14.76
C GLU A 113 0.11 -8.90 -14.17
N ALA A 114 1.43 -8.73 -14.36
CA ALA A 114 2.12 -7.53 -13.93
C ALA A 114 1.56 -6.27 -14.61
N ALA A 115 1.28 -6.34 -15.91
CA ALA A 115 0.71 -5.22 -16.66
C ALA A 115 -0.75 -4.91 -16.29
N ALA A 116 -1.53 -5.93 -15.92
CA ALA A 116 -2.93 -5.78 -15.53
C ALA A 116 -3.12 -5.35 -14.06
N ALA A 117 -2.09 -5.53 -13.23
CA ALA A 117 -2.15 -5.18 -11.81
C ALA A 117 -2.22 -3.67 -11.59
N VAL A 118 -3.06 -3.23 -10.64
CA VAL A 118 -3.09 -1.81 -10.23
C VAL A 118 -1.92 -1.46 -9.33
N LYS A 119 -1.32 -2.44 -8.66
CA LYS A 119 -0.10 -2.29 -7.87
C LYS A 119 0.62 -3.62 -7.71
N ILE A 120 1.95 -3.57 -7.73
CA ILE A 120 2.82 -4.71 -7.44
C ILE A 120 3.67 -4.38 -6.21
N PHE A 121 3.62 -5.27 -5.22
CA PHE A 121 4.53 -5.27 -4.09
C PHE A 121 5.43 -6.50 -4.17
N ALA A 122 6.75 -6.31 -4.09
CA ALA A 122 7.69 -7.40 -4.20
C ALA A 122 8.65 -7.45 -3.02
N PHE A 123 8.83 -8.64 -2.47
CA PHE A 123 9.79 -8.90 -1.40
C PHE A 123 11.20 -9.20 -1.94
N ASP A 124 11.29 -9.56 -3.22
CA ASP A 124 12.51 -9.97 -3.91
C ASP A 124 12.59 -9.23 -5.25
N GLU A 125 13.79 -9.12 -5.85
CA GLU A 125 13.97 -8.42 -7.12
C GLU A 125 13.16 -9.10 -8.24
N VAL A 126 12.30 -8.34 -8.93
CA VAL A 126 11.48 -8.87 -10.03
C VAL A 126 12.23 -8.69 -11.35
N PRO A 127 12.54 -9.80 -12.07
CA PRO A 127 13.21 -9.73 -13.37
C PRO A 127 12.46 -8.83 -14.37
N ALA A 128 13.22 -8.09 -15.18
CA ALA A 128 12.65 -7.15 -16.16
C ALA A 128 11.62 -7.79 -17.09
N HIS A 129 11.86 -9.03 -17.54
CA HIS A 129 10.94 -9.76 -18.41
C HIS A 129 9.61 -10.15 -17.72
N LEU A 130 9.57 -10.26 -16.39
CA LEU A 130 8.35 -10.59 -15.65
C LEU A 130 7.53 -9.35 -15.27
N LYS A 131 8.19 -8.24 -14.89
CA LYS A 131 7.46 -7.00 -14.56
C LYS A 131 7.08 -6.19 -15.81
N GLY A 132 7.77 -6.39 -16.94
CA GLY A 132 7.60 -5.55 -18.12
C GLY A 132 7.82 -4.08 -17.78
N HIS A 133 6.79 -3.26 -18.03
CA HIS A 133 6.80 -1.83 -17.71
C HIS A 133 6.14 -1.48 -16.37
N ALA A 134 5.65 -2.47 -15.63
CA ALA A 134 4.96 -2.24 -14.37
C ALA A 134 5.92 -1.67 -13.31
N GLU A 135 5.45 -0.66 -12.58
CA GLU A 135 6.15 -0.14 -11.41
C GLU A 135 6.00 -1.13 -10.25
N VAL A 136 7.14 -1.48 -9.62
CA VAL A 136 7.19 -2.40 -8.49
C VAL A 136 7.61 -1.65 -7.24
N THR A 137 6.82 -1.76 -6.18
CA THR A 137 7.21 -1.29 -4.85
C THR A 137 7.90 -2.42 -4.09
N TYR A 138 9.15 -2.21 -3.69
CA TYR A 138 9.95 -3.23 -3.03
C TYR A 138 9.88 -3.14 -1.51
N TRP A 139 9.63 -4.27 -0.87
CA TRP A 139 9.66 -4.48 0.58
C TRP A 139 10.80 -5.45 0.93
N SER A 140 12.03 -5.04 0.59
CA SER A 140 13.24 -5.86 0.76
C SER A 140 13.64 -6.12 2.20
N ASP A 141 13.17 -5.29 3.13
CA ASP A 141 13.62 -5.29 4.53
C ASP A 141 12.71 -6.14 5.43
N VAL A 142 11.80 -6.90 4.83
CA VAL A 142 10.90 -7.81 5.55
C VAL A 142 11.69 -9.07 5.92
N PRO A 143 11.82 -9.40 7.21
CA PRO A 143 12.57 -10.57 7.64
C PRO A 143 11.94 -11.86 7.11
N PRO A 144 12.69 -12.97 7.08
CA PRO A 144 12.13 -14.28 6.80
C PRO A 144 10.97 -14.62 7.74
N ALA A 145 10.02 -15.41 7.22
CA ALA A 145 8.97 -16.04 8.03
C ALA A 145 9.60 -16.87 9.16
N THR A 146 8.95 -16.88 10.32
CA THR A 146 9.47 -17.59 11.50
C THR A 146 8.91 -19.01 11.57
N LYS A 147 9.35 -19.81 12.55
CA LYS A 147 8.88 -21.20 12.73
C LYS A 147 7.37 -21.28 12.98
N ASP A 148 6.82 -20.24 13.59
CA ASP A 148 5.41 -20.19 13.99
C ASP A 148 4.53 -19.52 12.93
N TYR A 149 5.08 -19.36 11.70
CA TYR A 149 4.70 -18.36 10.67
C TYR A 149 5.63 -17.13 10.69
#